data_AF-A0A8H7PTD3-F1
#
_entry.id   AF-A0A8H7PTD3-F1
#
_cell.length_a   1.000
_cell.length_b   1.000
_cell.length_c   1.000
_cell.angle_alpha   90.00
_cell.angle_beta   90.00
_cell.angle_gamma   90.00
#
_symmetry.space_group_name_H-M   'P 1'
#
loop_
_entity.id
_entity.type
_entity.pdbx_description
1 polymer ?
#
loop_
_entity_poly.entity_id
_entity_poly.type
_entity_poly.pdbx_seq_one_letter_code
_entity_poly.pdbx_strand_id
1 'polypeptide(L)'
;MRWVIGQVLDLKLVLDMAVENVKVLIMGAGYGTRLQKDLLNDKTGKYSHLIGLPKALLPLGSQDALITHWVHLLAKNGIPSSSVHVITNDACHSSFIKWAKRNNVPENNIASDGTTSNETRLGAVPDILEGVKRFGLSGDNVLVIGGDTLFLHDFDLSQFLATFKQNEACLVTAYKVSDETVHKVGIMEINKDGRITGFVEKPQPTETDSRFACPCFYLFHQKSLSLLDQFLEECRSRQAGLEEFDATGKFLAYLYPRFAVQTFGISGRIDVGGLASYIEAAQYFQKQ
;
A
#
# COMPACT_ATOMS: atom_id res chain seq x y z
N MET A 1 10.34 -15.79 48.23
CA MET A 1 10.71 -14.84 47.16
C MET A 1 10.51 -15.53 45.82
N ARG A 2 9.38 -15.26 45.14
CA ARG A 2 9.11 -15.75 43.78
C ARG A 2 9.77 -14.76 42.81
N TRP A 3 10.74 -15.24 42.04
CA TRP A 3 11.31 -14.50 40.92
C TRP A 3 10.30 -14.51 39.77
N VAL A 4 9.73 -13.35 39.45
CA VAL A 4 9.01 -13.12 38.20
C VAL A 4 10.07 -12.71 37.17
N ILE A 5 10.43 -13.63 36.28
CA ILE A 5 11.30 -13.35 35.13
C ILE A 5 10.42 -12.65 34.10
N GLY A 6 10.43 -11.32 34.10
CA GLY A 6 9.91 -10.53 32.99
C GLY A 6 10.87 -10.63 31.82
N GLN A 7 10.46 -11.30 30.74
CA GLN A 7 11.18 -11.26 29.48
C GLN A 7 11.03 -9.87 28.86
N VAL A 8 12.03 -9.02 29.05
CA VAL A 8 12.29 -7.91 28.13
C VAL A 8 13.08 -8.51 26.98
N LEU A 9 12.40 -9.00 25.94
CA LEU A 9 13.09 -9.22 24.66
C LEU A 9 13.60 -7.85 24.20
N ASP A 10 14.88 -7.78 23.87
CA ASP A 10 15.50 -6.61 23.24
C ASP A 10 14.68 -6.19 22.01
N LEU A 11 14.27 -4.92 21.93
CA LEU A 11 13.49 -4.38 20.82
C LEU A 11 14.18 -4.65 19.47
N LYS A 12 15.52 -4.68 19.45
CA LYS A 12 16.30 -5.03 18.27
C LYS A 12 16.12 -6.50 17.87
N LEU A 13 16.16 -7.42 18.83
CA LEU A 13 15.88 -8.85 18.59
C LEU A 13 14.42 -9.07 18.17
N VAL A 14 13.49 -8.30 18.72
CA VAL A 14 12.09 -8.32 18.32
C VAL A 14 11.94 -7.89 16.85
N LEU A 15 12.62 -6.81 16.46
CA LEU A 15 12.61 -6.26 15.10
C LEU A 15 13.30 -7.20 14.10
N ASP A 16 14.50 -7.70 14.40
CA ASP A 16 15.24 -8.59 13.50
C ASP A 16 14.41 -9.84 13.14
N MET A 17 13.76 -10.44 14.14
CA MET A 17 12.82 -11.55 13.93
C MET A 17 11.49 -11.14 13.28
N ALA A 18 11.02 -9.90 13.44
CA ALA A 18 9.80 -9.41 12.80
C ALA A 18 10.00 -9.21 11.30
N VAL A 19 11.22 -8.86 10.91
CA VAL A 19 11.61 -8.51 9.55
C VAL A 19 11.97 -9.74 8.70
N GLU A 20 12.45 -10.82 9.34
CA GLU A 20 13.00 -12.01 8.66
C GLU A 20 12.03 -12.65 7.64
N ASN A 21 10.71 -12.56 7.87
CA ASN A 21 9.67 -13.15 7.01
C ASN A 21 8.78 -12.11 6.30
N VAL A 22 9.20 -10.84 6.20
CA VAL A 22 8.42 -9.79 5.53
C VAL A 22 8.94 -9.57 4.11
N LYS A 23 8.06 -9.79 3.14
CA LYS A 23 8.24 -9.38 1.74
C LYS A 23 7.38 -8.16 1.47
N VAL A 24 7.83 -7.30 0.56
CA VAL A 24 7.11 -6.09 0.19
C VAL A 24 6.63 -6.21 -1.24
N LEU A 25 5.36 -5.88 -1.48
CA LEU A 25 4.77 -5.78 -2.80
C LEU A 25 4.24 -4.35 -3.00
N ILE A 26 4.87 -3.60 -3.90
CA ILE A 26 4.46 -2.25 -4.26
C ILE A 26 3.55 -2.30 -5.49
N MET A 27 2.40 -1.65 -5.39
CA MET A 27 1.40 -1.58 -6.46
C MET A 27 1.76 -0.45 -7.44
N GLY A 28 2.19 -0.82 -8.64
CA GLY A 28 2.65 0.07 -9.71
C GLY A 28 1.88 -0.01 -11.02
N ALA A 29 0.76 -0.74 -11.07
CA ALA A 29 0.00 -0.99 -12.30
C ALA A 29 -1.03 0.10 -12.66
N GLY A 30 -1.18 1.13 -11.82
CA GLY A 30 -2.10 2.23 -12.09
C GLY A 30 -1.65 3.15 -13.24
N TYR A 31 -2.59 3.48 -14.14
CA TYR A 31 -2.32 4.31 -15.32
C TYR A 31 -2.29 5.83 -15.06
N GLY A 32 -2.69 6.28 -13.86
CA GLY A 32 -2.57 7.70 -13.47
C GLY A 32 -3.33 8.69 -14.36
N THR A 33 -4.44 8.26 -14.98
CA THR A 33 -5.17 9.01 -16.01
C THR A 33 -5.55 10.44 -15.61
N ARG A 34 -5.95 10.66 -14.34
CA ARG A 34 -6.25 11.99 -13.80
C ARG A 34 -5.02 12.92 -13.84
N LEU A 35 -3.90 12.48 -13.29
CA LEU A 35 -2.66 13.26 -13.30
C LEU A 35 -2.21 13.57 -14.73
N GLN A 36 -2.22 12.57 -15.62
CA GLN A 36 -1.81 12.77 -17.01
C GLN A 36 -2.71 13.80 -17.72
N LYS A 37 -4.03 13.75 -17.48
CA LYS A 37 -4.96 14.77 -17.97
C LYS A 37 -4.66 16.15 -17.38
N ASP A 38 -4.39 16.26 -16.09
CA ASP A 38 -4.06 17.54 -15.46
C ASP A 38 -2.77 18.14 -16.05
N LEU A 39 -1.74 17.31 -16.25
CA LEU A 39 -0.46 17.71 -16.84
C LEU A 39 -0.61 18.21 -18.29
N LEU A 40 -1.41 17.53 -19.11
CA LEU A 40 -1.69 17.96 -20.49
C LEU A 40 -2.48 19.28 -20.55
N ASN A 41 -3.25 19.61 -19.50
CA ASN A 41 -4.01 20.85 -19.39
C ASN A 41 -3.24 21.98 -18.69
N ASP A 42 -2.06 21.71 -18.12
CA ASP A 42 -1.22 22.72 -17.48
C ASP A 42 -0.60 23.67 -18.51
N LYS A 43 -1.20 24.86 -18.65
CA LYS A 43 -0.74 25.90 -19.58
C LYS A 43 0.60 26.51 -19.18
N THR A 44 1.07 26.32 -17.95
CA THR A 44 2.35 26.89 -17.51
C THR A 44 3.54 26.12 -18.05
N GLY A 45 3.35 24.84 -18.44
CA GLY A 45 4.41 23.96 -18.91
C GLY A 45 5.42 23.53 -17.84
N LYS A 46 5.27 24.01 -16.59
CA LYS A 46 6.22 23.79 -15.49
C LYS A 46 6.39 22.30 -15.18
N TYR A 47 5.34 21.52 -15.32
CA TYR A 47 5.32 20.09 -14.98
C TYR A 47 5.34 19.17 -16.21
N SER A 48 5.62 19.68 -17.41
CA SER A 48 5.64 18.92 -18.67
C SER A 48 6.57 17.71 -18.65
N HIS A 49 7.68 17.77 -17.89
CA HIS A 49 8.63 16.67 -17.70
C HIS A 49 8.05 15.44 -16.97
N LEU A 50 6.85 15.55 -16.38
CA LEU A 50 6.15 14.46 -15.69
C LEU A 50 5.19 13.68 -16.60
N ILE A 51 4.93 14.17 -17.82
CA ILE A 51 4.03 13.54 -18.77
C ILE A 51 4.58 12.15 -19.15
N GLY A 52 3.73 11.14 -19.08
CA GLY A 52 4.07 9.75 -19.37
C GLY A 52 4.77 8.99 -18.24
N LEU A 53 5.14 9.66 -17.13
CA LEU A 53 5.70 8.97 -15.97
C LEU A 53 4.61 8.21 -15.19
N PRO A 54 4.84 6.94 -14.81
CA PRO A 54 3.97 6.25 -13.86
C PRO A 54 3.93 7.01 -12.54
N LYS A 55 2.77 7.08 -11.87
CA LYS A 55 2.62 7.84 -10.61
C LYS A 55 3.68 7.47 -9.56
N ALA A 56 3.88 6.17 -9.38
CA ALA A 56 4.87 5.63 -8.45
C ALA A 56 6.32 6.08 -8.72
N LEU A 57 6.62 6.45 -9.98
CA LEU A 57 7.94 6.87 -10.43
C LEU A 57 8.08 8.40 -10.56
N LEU A 58 7.12 9.17 -10.05
CA LEU A 58 7.25 10.63 -10.04
C LEU A 58 8.36 11.05 -9.07
N PRO A 59 9.28 11.95 -9.48
CA PRO A 59 10.30 12.46 -8.57
C PRO A 59 9.66 13.27 -7.44
N LEU A 60 10.16 13.12 -6.22
CA LEU A 60 9.61 13.85 -5.07
C LEU A 60 10.67 14.13 -4.00
N GLY A 61 10.83 15.40 -3.64
CA GLY A 61 11.85 15.84 -2.69
C GLY A 61 13.26 15.53 -3.21
N SER A 62 14.07 14.88 -2.38
CA SER A 62 15.43 14.45 -2.72
C SER A 62 15.51 13.11 -3.47
N GLN A 63 14.38 12.46 -3.74
CA GLN A 63 14.33 11.10 -4.29
C GLN A 63 13.92 11.09 -5.77
N ASP A 64 14.43 10.12 -6.51
CA ASP A 64 14.16 9.96 -7.95
C ASP A 64 12.73 9.49 -8.26
N ALA A 65 12.04 8.90 -7.28
CA ALA A 65 10.67 8.41 -7.38
C ALA A 65 9.97 8.41 -6.00
N LEU A 66 8.62 8.49 -6.00
CA LEU A 66 7.80 8.33 -4.79
C LEU A 66 8.16 7.05 -4.03
N ILE A 67 8.20 5.92 -4.74
CA ILE A 67 8.45 4.61 -4.12
C ILE A 67 9.88 4.44 -3.61
N THR A 68 10.83 5.29 -4.02
CA THR A 68 12.20 5.29 -3.48
C THR A 68 12.21 5.71 -2.01
N HIS A 69 11.25 6.55 -1.57
CA HIS A 69 11.08 6.86 -0.13
C HIS A 69 10.77 5.60 0.68
N TRP A 70 9.93 4.70 0.15
CA TRP A 70 9.64 3.42 0.79
C TRP A 70 10.87 2.51 0.84
N VAL A 71 11.61 2.37 -0.25
CA VAL A 71 12.83 1.55 -0.29
C VAL A 71 13.84 2.02 0.78
N HIS A 72 14.05 3.33 0.91
CA HIS A 72 14.94 3.86 1.95
C HIS A 72 14.41 3.65 3.37
N LEU A 73 13.10 3.85 3.60
CA LEU A 73 12.51 3.62 4.92
C LEU A 73 12.58 2.15 5.32
N LEU A 74 12.30 1.23 4.39
CA LEU A 74 12.40 -0.21 4.58
C LEU A 74 13.83 -0.64 4.92
N ALA A 75 14.81 -0.16 4.15
CA ALA A 75 16.23 -0.48 4.38
C ALA A 75 16.73 0.01 5.74
N LYS A 76 16.31 1.22 6.18
CA LYS A 76 16.61 1.73 7.52
C LYS A 76 16.03 0.87 8.65
N ASN A 77 15.00 0.08 8.35
CA ASN A 77 14.32 -0.82 9.29
C ASN A 77 14.65 -2.29 9.04
N GLY A 78 15.77 -2.58 8.37
CA GLY A 78 16.29 -3.95 8.18
C GLY A 78 15.65 -4.75 7.05
N ILE A 79 14.71 -4.18 6.28
CA ILE A 79 14.12 -4.84 5.10
C ILE A 79 14.95 -4.45 3.87
N PRO A 80 15.80 -5.34 3.32
CA PRO A 80 16.66 -5.01 2.19
C PRO A 80 15.85 -4.82 0.90
N SER A 81 16.42 -4.11 -0.08
CA SER A 81 15.81 -3.91 -1.41
C SER A 81 15.53 -5.23 -2.14
N SER A 82 16.24 -6.31 -1.83
CA SER A 82 15.96 -7.66 -2.34
C SER A 82 14.63 -8.26 -1.88
N SER A 83 14.02 -7.72 -0.82
CA SER A 83 12.69 -8.09 -0.35
C SER A 83 11.57 -7.24 -0.98
N VAL A 84 11.92 -6.23 -1.79
CA VAL A 84 10.97 -5.35 -2.47
C VAL A 84 10.63 -5.90 -3.83
N HIS A 85 9.33 -6.03 -4.10
CA HIS A 85 8.76 -6.45 -5.36
C HIS A 85 7.78 -5.40 -5.87
N VAL A 86 7.64 -5.30 -7.19
CA VAL A 86 6.72 -4.38 -7.84
C VAL A 86 5.91 -5.12 -8.88
N ILE A 87 4.59 -5.05 -8.76
CA ILE A 87 3.68 -5.43 -9.84
C ILE A 87 3.27 -4.16 -10.60
N THR A 88 3.44 -4.15 -11.91
CA THR A 88 3.09 -3.02 -12.78
C THR A 88 2.41 -3.50 -14.05
N ASN A 89 1.97 -2.58 -14.89
CA ASN A 89 1.44 -2.89 -16.22
C ASN A 89 2.55 -2.92 -17.27
N ASP A 90 2.27 -3.57 -18.40
CA ASP A 90 3.26 -3.80 -19.46
C ASP A 90 3.72 -2.48 -20.11
N ALA A 91 2.80 -1.51 -20.23
CA ALA A 91 3.12 -0.18 -20.76
C ALA A 91 4.18 0.56 -19.90
N CYS A 92 4.19 0.33 -18.58
CA CYS A 92 5.10 0.98 -17.65
C CYS A 92 6.30 0.10 -17.25
N HIS A 93 6.27 -1.20 -17.55
CA HIS A 93 7.22 -2.19 -17.05
C HIS A 93 8.70 -1.79 -17.27
N SER A 94 9.03 -1.31 -18.47
CA SER A 94 10.41 -0.88 -18.79
C SER A 94 10.90 0.28 -17.92
N SER A 95 10.01 1.19 -17.50
CA SER A 95 10.34 2.31 -16.61
C SER A 95 10.65 1.82 -15.20
N PHE A 96 9.90 0.83 -14.70
CA PHE A 96 10.16 0.22 -13.40
C PHE A 96 11.45 -0.61 -13.38
N ILE A 97 11.80 -1.33 -14.46
CA ILE A 97 13.09 -2.01 -14.59
C ILE A 97 14.25 -1.00 -14.49
N LYS A 98 14.15 0.14 -15.19
CA LYS A 98 15.16 1.21 -15.10
C LYS A 98 15.26 1.81 -13.69
N TRP A 99 14.14 2.00 -13.02
CA TRP A 99 14.10 2.46 -11.62
C TRP A 99 14.74 1.44 -10.67
N ALA A 100 14.44 0.16 -10.83
CA ALA A 100 14.95 -0.93 -10.00
C ALA A 100 16.49 -0.99 -10.06
N LYS A 101 17.07 -0.88 -11.26
CA LYS A 101 18.53 -0.80 -11.48
C LYS A 101 19.20 0.31 -10.68
N ARG A 102 18.61 1.51 -10.67
CA ARG A 102 19.18 2.68 -9.96
C ARG A 102 19.08 2.54 -8.44
N ASN A 103 18.07 1.81 -7.96
CA ASN A 103 17.75 1.68 -6.54
C ASN A 103 18.13 0.32 -5.94
N ASN A 104 18.95 -0.47 -6.65
CA ASN A 104 19.42 -1.80 -6.23
C ASN A 104 18.29 -2.77 -5.87
N VAL A 105 17.13 -2.65 -6.53
CA VAL A 105 16.03 -3.63 -6.47
C VAL A 105 16.28 -4.65 -7.59
N PRO A 106 16.24 -5.97 -7.32
CA PRO A 106 16.48 -6.98 -8.35
C PRO A 106 15.49 -6.84 -9.52
N GLU A 107 15.98 -6.93 -10.76
CA GLU A 107 15.11 -6.86 -11.95
C GLU A 107 14.04 -7.95 -11.94
N ASN A 108 14.36 -9.15 -11.45
CA ASN A 108 13.41 -10.27 -11.32
C ASN A 108 12.31 -10.02 -10.28
N ASN A 109 12.42 -8.97 -9.46
CA ASN A 109 11.38 -8.56 -8.52
C ASN A 109 10.43 -7.51 -9.13
N ILE A 110 10.55 -7.22 -10.43
CA ILE A 110 9.63 -6.36 -11.17
C ILE A 110 8.86 -7.24 -12.15
N ALA A 111 7.53 -7.23 -12.08
CA ALA A 111 6.68 -8.03 -12.94
C ALA A 111 5.60 -7.18 -13.61
N SER A 112 5.27 -7.57 -14.83
CA SER A 112 4.15 -7.05 -15.61
C SER A 112 2.91 -7.93 -15.39
N ASP A 113 1.77 -7.30 -15.14
CA ASP A 113 0.43 -7.91 -15.14
C ASP A 113 -0.07 -8.26 -16.57
N GLY A 114 0.67 -7.84 -17.61
CA GLY A 114 0.37 -8.08 -19.02
C GLY A 114 -0.58 -7.07 -19.67
N THR A 115 -1.14 -6.13 -18.91
CA THR A 115 -2.06 -5.11 -19.43
C THR A 115 -1.31 -3.95 -20.07
N THR A 116 -1.88 -3.35 -21.11
CA THR A 116 -1.25 -2.24 -21.86
C THR A 116 -2.09 -0.97 -21.86
N SER A 117 -3.32 -1.01 -21.34
CA SER A 117 -4.21 0.15 -21.25
C SER A 117 -5.07 0.14 -20.00
N ASN A 118 -5.56 1.32 -19.60
CA ASN A 118 -6.44 1.45 -18.43
C ASN A 118 -7.77 0.70 -18.62
N GLU A 119 -8.27 0.61 -19.85
CA GLU A 119 -9.54 -0.06 -20.19
C GLU A 119 -9.46 -1.57 -20.02
N THR A 120 -8.25 -2.14 -20.14
CA THR A 120 -7.99 -3.58 -20.05
C THR A 120 -7.32 -3.99 -18.75
N ARG A 121 -7.22 -3.07 -17.78
CA ARG A 121 -6.58 -3.32 -16.48
C ARG A 121 -7.24 -4.49 -15.74
N LEU A 122 -6.43 -5.30 -15.04
CA LEU A 122 -6.94 -6.41 -14.22
C LEU A 122 -7.67 -5.89 -12.98
N GLY A 123 -7.09 -4.87 -12.35
CA GLY A 123 -7.59 -4.20 -11.17
C GLY A 123 -6.77 -4.50 -9.93
N ALA A 124 -6.94 -3.66 -8.90
CA ALA A 124 -6.02 -3.63 -7.77
C ALA A 124 -5.89 -4.95 -6.98
N VAL A 125 -6.99 -5.69 -6.74
CA VAL A 125 -6.91 -6.97 -6.00
C VAL A 125 -6.32 -8.10 -6.87
N PRO A 126 -6.72 -8.25 -8.15
CA PRO A 126 -6.02 -9.12 -9.09
C PRO A 126 -4.51 -8.87 -9.17
N ASP A 127 -4.07 -7.60 -9.19
CA ASP A 127 -2.65 -7.26 -9.21
C ASP A 127 -1.91 -7.71 -7.94
N ILE A 128 -2.55 -7.61 -6.76
CA ILE A 128 -1.98 -8.16 -5.51
C ILE A 128 -1.78 -9.68 -5.66
N LEU A 129 -2.81 -10.39 -6.13
CA LEU A 129 -2.75 -11.84 -6.30
C LEU A 129 -1.66 -12.25 -7.31
N GLU A 130 -1.60 -11.57 -8.46
CA GLU A 130 -0.59 -11.81 -9.49
C GLU A 130 0.82 -11.60 -8.93
N GLY A 131 1.04 -10.48 -8.21
CA GLY A 131 2.31 -10.23 -7.53
C GLY A 131 2.68 -11.33 -6.53
N VAL A 132 1.75 -11.72 -5.66
CA VAL A 132 1.98 -12.80 -4.68
C VAL A 132 2.35 -14.11 -5.36
N LYS A 133 1.65 -14.51 -6.43
CA LYS A 133 1.93 -15.76 -7.15
C LYS A 133 3.24 -15.71 -7.93
N ARG A 134 3.46 -14.63 -8.68
CA ARG A 134 4.59 -14.51 -9.61
C ARG A 134 5.94 -14.45 -8.90
N PHE A 135 5.98 -13.82 -7.73
CA PHE A 135 7.19 -13.76 -6.91
C PHE A 135 7.27 -14.89 -5.86
N GLY A 136 6.28 -15.78 -5.79
CA GLY A 136 6.28 -16.92 -4.87
C GLY A 136 6.15 -16.52 -3.40
N LEU A 137 5.39 -15.47 -3.09
CA LEU A 137 5.31 -14.86 -1.75
C LEU A 137 4.30 -15.52 -0.81
N SER A 138 3.63 -16.60 -1.24
CA SER A 138 2.55 -17.23 -0.46
C SER A 138 3.00 -17.83 0.87
N GLY A 139 4.30 -18.09 1.04
CA GLY A 139 4.90 -18.57 2.28
C GLY A 139 5.34 -17.46 3.24
N ASP A 140 5.27 -16.19 2.83
CA ASP A 140 5.78 -15.04 3.57
C ASP A 140 4.64 -14.15 4.10
N ASN A 141 4.95 -13.29 5.06
CA ASN A 141 4.09 -12.15 5.38
C ASN A 141 4.35 -11.05 4.33
N VAL A 142 3.29 -10.45 3.79
CA VAL A 142 3.42 -9.53 2.65
C VAL A 142 2.92 -8.14 3.03
N LEU A 143 3.83 -7.17 3.02
CA LEU A 143 3.51 -5.75 3.11
C LEU A 143 3.14 -5.22 1.72
N VAL A 144 1.86 -4.99 1.48
CA VAL A 144 1.33 -4.38 0.26
C VAL A 144 1.28 -2.87 0.42
N ILE A 145 1.90 -2.13 -0.50
CA ILE A 145 1.98 -0.67 -0.47
C ILE A 145 1.44 -0.08 -1.78
N GLY A 146 0.54 0.90 -1.70
CA GLY A 146 0.12 1.70 -2.84
C GLY A 146 1.27 2.57 -3.35
N GLY A 147 1.65 2.45 -4.62
CA GLY A 147 2.81 3.16 -5.17
C GLY A 147 2.66 4.69 -5.24
N ASP A 148 1.46 5.23 -5.08
CA ASP A 148 1.14 6.66 -5.11
C ASP A 148 0.91 7.28 -3.73
N THR A 149 1.08 6.50 -2.65
CA THR A 149 0.85 6.95 -1.27
C THR A 149 2.16 6.99 -0.48
N LEU A 150 2.35 8.05 0.31
CA LEU A 150 3.38 8.19 1.34
C LEU A 150 2.73 8.57 2.68
N PHE A 151 3.45 8.42 3.79
CA PHE A 151 2.99 8.90 5.10
C PHE A 151 3.71 10.18 5.53
N LEU A 152 3.12 10.86 6.51
CA LEU A 152 3.76 12.00 7.16
C LEU A 152 5.03 11.56 7.90
N HIS A 153 5.95 12.50 8.13
CA HIS A 153 7.29 12.23 8.65
C HIS A 153 7.34 11.62 10.06
N ASP A 154 6.24 11.68 10.81
CA ASP A 154 6.11 11.08 12.14
C ASP A 154 5.72 9.59 12.10
N PHE A 155 5.55 9.00 10.92
CA PHE A 155 5.32 7.56 10.79
C PHE A 155 6.56 6.75 11.18
N ASP A 156 6.38 5.83 12.15
CA ASP A 156 7.40 4.90 12.61
C ASP A 156 7.14 3.48 12.09
N LEU A 157 7.88 3.09 11.06
CA LEU A 157 7.81 1.73 10.49
C LEU A 157 8.28 0.65 11.49
N SER A 158 9.26 0.96 12.36
CA SER A 158 9.76 -0.01 13.34
C SER A 158 8.66 -0.39 14.34
N GLN A 159 7.90 0.61 14.80
CA GLN A 159 6.79 0.40 15.72
C GLN A 159 5.62 -0.33 15.05
N PHE A 160 5.34 -0.03 13.78
CA PHE A 160 4.36 -0.76 12.97
C PHE A 160 4.73 -2.25 12.88
N LEU A 161 5.97 -2.58 12.52
CA LEU A 161 6.44 -3.96 12.39
C LEU A 161 6.46 -4.71 13.74
N ALA A 162 6.85 -4.03 14.81
CA ALA A 162 6.80 -4.60 16.16
C ALA A 162 5.37 -4.95 16.60
N THR A 163 4.39 -4.12 16.21
CA THR A 163 2.96 -4.35 16.49
C THR A 163 2.44 -5.59 15.75
N PHE A 164 2.86 -5.81 14.51
CA PHE A 164 2.43 -6.97 13.73
C PHE A 164 2.86 -8.29 14.39
N LYS A 165 4.11 -8.40 14.84
CA LYS A 165 4.64 -9.64 15.46
C LYS A 165 3.89 -10.06 16.73
N GLN A 166 3.33 -9.11 17.48
CA GLN A 166 2.57 -9.40 18.69
C GLN A 166 1.19 -10.01 18.41
N ASN A 167 0.76 -10.03 17.14
CA ASN A 167 -0.57 -10.44 16.74
C ASN A 167 -0.50 -11.55 15.69
N GLU A 168 -1.27 -12.64 15.86
CA GLU A 168 -1.54 -13.58 14.76
C GLU A 168 -2.62 -13.03 13.81
N ALA A 169 -2.46 -11.79 13.37
CA ALA A 169 -3.43 -11.01 12.61
C ALA A 169 -2.76 -10.29 11.44
N CYS A 170 -3.53 -9.89 10.44
CA CYS A 170 -3.07 -8.84 9.51
C CYS A 170 -3.00 -7.50 10.25
N LEU A 171 -2.15 -6.59 9.77
CA LEU A 171 -2.05 -5.23 10.31
C LEU A 171 -2.18 -4.20 9.20
N VAL A 172 -3.05 -3.21 9.39
CA VAL A 172 -3.23 -2.10 8.45
C VAL A 172 -3.09 -0.77 9.17
N THR A 173 -2.74 0.29 8.44
CA THR A 173 -2.73 1.63 9.02
C THR A 173 -4.13 2.25 9.08
N ALA A 174 -4.39 3.05 10.11
CA ALA A 174 -5.62 3.80 10.29
C ALA A 174 -5.31 5.27 10.59
N TYR A 175 -6.01 6.19 9.94
CA TYR A 175 -5.94 7.62 10.24
C TYR A 175 -7.33 8.24 10.25
N LYS A 176 -7.50 9.31 11.02
CA LYS A 176 -8.80 10.00 11.10
C LYS A 176 -8.99 10.93 9.91
N VAL A 177 -10.18 10.89 9.32
CA VAL A 177 -10.63 11.82 8.26
C VAL A 177 -11.76 12.72 8.76
N SER A 178 -11.94 13.85 8.10
CA SER A 178 -13.06 14.74 8.35
C SER A 178 -14.32 14.31 7.58
N ASP A 179 -15.47 14.87 7.94
CA ASP A 179 -16.77 14.62 7.27
C ASP A 179 -16.73 15.04 5.79
N GLU A 180 -15.94 16.05 5.43
CA GLU A 180 -15.76 16.48 4.03
C GLU A 180 -14.91 15.51 3.20
N THR A 181 -14.27 14.53 3.84
CA THR A 181 -13.41 13.53 3.20
C THR A 181 -14.01 12.13 3.24
N VAL A 182 -14.93 11.85 4.18
CA VAL A 182 -15.50 10.52 4.43
C VAL A 182 -16.10 9.86 3.17
N HIS A 183 -16.76 10.63 2.31
CA HIS A 183 -17.38 10.17 1.06
C HIS A 183 -16.41 9.90 -0.09
N LYS A 184 -15.10 10.09 0.13
CA LYS A 184 -14.05 9.90 -0.90
C LYS A 184 -13.24 8.64 -0.68
N VAL A 185 -13.32 8.02 0.49
CA VAL A 185 -12.45 6.92 0.93
C VAL A 185 -13.24 5.79 1.58
N GLY A 186 -12.64 4.61 1.68
CA GLY A 186 -13.16 3.54 2.53
C GLY A 186 -12.97 3.85 4.02
N ILE A 187 -14.00 3.61 4.82
CA ILE A 187 -14.05 3.86 6.26
C ILE A 187 -14.14 2.53 7.00
N MET A 188 -13.24 2.33 7.95
CA MET A 188 -13.20 1.18 8.85
C MET A 188 -13.91 1.50 10.15
N GLU A 189 -14.65 0.55 10.69
CA GLU A 189 -15.10 0.55 12.08
C GLU A 189 -14.12 -0.26 12.92
N ILE A 190 -13.66 0.31 14.03
CA ILE A 190 -12.61 -0.27 14.86
C ILE A 190 -13.14 -0.42 16.28
N ASN A 191 -12.97 -1.61 16.87
CA ASN A 191 -13.37 -1.86 18.25
C ASN A 191 -12.32 -1.36 19.27
N LYS A 192 -12.60 -1.54 20.57
CA LYS A 192 -11.71 -1.08 21.66
C LYS A 192 -10.34 -1.75 21.66
N ASP A 193 -10.20 -2.92 21.04
CA ASP A 193 -8.96 -3.69 20.95
C ASP A 193 -8.15 -3.35 19.69
N GLY A 194 -8.57 -2.37 18.90
CA GLY A 194 -7.90 -1.96 17.67
C GLY A 194 -8.22 -2.84 16.45
N ARG A 195 -9.19 -3.75 16.55
CA ARG A 195 -9.59 -4.65 15.45
C ARG A 195 -10.66 -4.04 14.56
N ILE A 196 -10.55 -4.29 13.26
CA ILE A 196 -11.59 -3.94 12.30
C ILE A 196 -12.82 -4.83 12.52
N THR A 197 -13.99 -4.20 12.65
CA THR A 197 -15.29 -4.88 12.78
C THR A 197 -16.27 -4.52 11.66
N GLY A 198 -15.95 -3.50 10.86
CA GLY A 198 -16.77 -3.03 9.76
C GLY A 198 -15.94 -2.31 8.71
N PHE A 199 -16.42 -2.31 7.48
CA PHE A 199 -15.84 -1.53 6.38
C PHE A 199 -16.97 -1.01 5.49
N VAL A 200 -16.96 0.30 5.23
CA VAL A 200 -17.93 0.97 4.36
C VAL A 200 -17.18 1.77 3.32
N GLU A 201 -17.41 1.50 2.04
CA GLU A 201 -16.72 2.19 0.94
C GLU A 201 -17.44 3.50 0.60
N LYS A 202 -16.73 4.63 0.74
CA LYS A 202 -17.23 5.98 0.38
C LYS A 202 -18.62 6.31 0.96
N PRO A 203 -18.84 6.11 2.28
CA PRO A 203 -20.12 6.42 2.91
C PRO A 203 -20.39 7.92 2.90
N GLN A 204 -21.67 8.28 2.88
CA GLN A 204 -22.13 9.58 3.33
C GLN A 204 -21.81 9.77 4.82
N PRO A 205 -21.59 11.00 5.30
CA PRO A 205 -21.27 11.28 6.71
C PRO A 205 -22.27 10.72 7.73
N THR A 206 -23.51 10.48 7.31
CA THR A 206 -24.61 9.94 8.13
C THR A 206 -24.69 8.42 8.17
N GLU A 207 -23.94 7.71 7.33
CA GLU A 207 -24.02 6.24 7.22
C GLU A 207 -23.13 5.51 8.26
N THR A 208 -22.15 6.20 8.85
CA THR A 208 -21.33 5.66 9.96
C THR A 208 -20.80 6.80 10.82
N ASP A 209 -20.66 6.55 12.12
CA ASP A 209 -19.99 7.47 13.06
C ASP A 209 -18.47 7.33 13.03
N SER A 210 -17.95 6.29 12.36
CA SER A 210 -16.51 6.09 12.25
C SER A 210 -15.86 7.09 11.30
N ARG A 211 -14.59 7.40 11.56
CA ARG A 211 -13.77 8.30 10.75
C ARG A 211 -12.40 7.72 10.45
N PHE A 212 -12.21 6.41 10.60
CA PHE A 212 -10.92 5.78 10.33
C PHE A 212 -10.83 5.36 8.87
N ALA A 213 -9.95 5.99 8.11
CA ALA A 213 -9.64 5.61 6.75
C ALA A 213 -8.37 4.75 6.69
N CYS A 214 -8.23 3.97 5.62
CA CYS A 214 -7.12 3.07 5.40
C CYS A 214 -6.45 3.35 4.04
N PRO A 215 -5.21 3.89 4.00
CA PRO A 215 -4.40 3.85 2.80
C PRO A 215 -4.04 2.41 2.42
N CYS A 216 -3.68 2.16 1.16
CA CYS A 216 -3.08 0.89 0.77
C CYS A 216 -1.68 0.74 1.42
N PHE A 217 -1.66 0.20 2.63
CA PHE A 217 -0.48 -0.15 3.42
C PHE A 217 -0.88 -1.29 4.35
N TYR A 218 -0.84 -2.50 3.82
CA TYR A 218 -1.42 -3.70 4.45
C TYR A 218 -0.34 -4.73 4.67
N LEU A 219 -0.07 -5.08 5.92
CA LEU A 219 0.79 -6.21 6.25
C LEU A 219 -0.09 -7.45 6.43
N PHE A 220 -0.18 -8.25 5.36
CA PHE A 220 -0.93 -9.50 5.36
C PHE A 220 -0.12 -10.61 6.01
N HIS A 221 -0.78 -11.34 6.89
CA HIS A 221 -0.23 -12.55 7.47
C HIS A 221 -0.26 -13.68 6.43
N GLN A 222 0.79 -14.49 6.31
CA GLN A 222 0.91 -15.53 5.27
C GLN A 222 -0.35 -16.43 5.15
N LYS A 223 -0.94 -16.81 6.30
CA LYS A 223 -2.16 -17.64 6.38
C LYS A 223 -3.41 -16.99 5.78
N SER A 224 -3.43 -15.67 5.59
CA SER A 224 -4.57 -14.97 5.00
C SER A 224 -4.47 -14.82 3.49
N LEU A 225 -3.29 -15.03 2.89
CA LEU A 225 -3.07 -14.77 1.46
C LEU A 225 -3.91 -15.67 0.55
N SER A 226 -4.24 -16.90 0.98
CA SER A 226 -5.13 -17.80 0.21
C SER A 226 -6.55 -17.23 0.04
N LEU A 227 -6.96 -16.28 0.90
CA LEU A 227 -8.27 -15.62 0.77
C LEU A 227 -8.33 -14.68 -0.44
N LEU A 228 -7.19 -14.22 -0.99
CA LEU A 228 -7.18 -13.44 -2.25
C LEU A 228 -7.73 -14.28 -3.41
N ASP A 229 -7.25 -15.52 -3.54
CA ASP A 229 -7.72 -16.46 -4.54
C ASP A 229 -9.21 -16.77 -4.36
N GLN A 230 -9.62 -17.03 -3.11
CA GLN A 230 -11.02 -17.30 -2.79
C GLN A 230 -11.92 -16.10 -3.14
N PHE A 231 -11.53 -14.89 -2.74
CA PHE A 231 -12.27 -13.66 -3.05
C PHE A 231 -12.48 -13.47 -4.55
N LEU A 232 -11.41 -13.65 -5.34
CA LEU A 232 -11.49 -13.46 -6.78
C LEU A 232 -12.26 -14.59 -7.48
N GLU A 233 -12.21 -15.82 -6.97
CA GLU A 233 -13.04 -16.92 -7.47
C GLU A 233 -14.53 -16.69 -7.18
N GLU A 234 -14.86 -16.22 -5.98
CA GLU A 234 -16.22 -15.80 -5.64
C GLU A 234 -16.69 -14.65 -6.56
N CYS A 235 -15.83 -13.68 -6.86
CA CYS A 235 -16.14 -12.62 -7.84
C CYS A 235 -16.36 -13.17 -9.26
N ARG A 236 -15.55 -14.12 -9.72
CA ARG A 236 -15.73 -14.76 -11.04
C ARG A 236 -17.03 -15.55 -11.12
N SER A 237 -17.32 -16.37 -10.11
CA SER A 237 -18.51 -17.25 -10.10
C SER A 237 -19.83 -16.47 -10.17
N ARG A 238 -19.87 -15.27 -9.57
CA ARG A 238 -21.03 -14.35 -9.64
C ARG A 238 -20.95 -13.31 -10.75
N GLN A 239 -19.94 -13.38 -11.63
CA GLN A 239 -19.72 -12.45 -12.74
C GLN A 239 -19.64 -10.98 -12.30
N ALA A 240 -18.91 -10.73 -11.22
CA ALA A 240 -18.72 -9.40 -10.65
C ALA A 240 -18.09 -8.41 -11.66
N GLY A 241 -18.53 -7.15 -11.60
CA GLY A 241 -17.90 -6.06 -12.34
C GLY A 241 -16.52 -5.68 -11.78
N LEU A 242 -15.72 -5.00 -12.60
CA LEU A 242 -14.36 -4.56 -12.26
C LEU A 242 -14.31 -3.74 -10.96
N GLU A 243 -15.31 -2.89 -10.74
CA GLU A 243 -15.46 -2.04 -9.56
C GLU A 243 -15.52 -2.81 -8.23
N GLU A 244 -15.83 -4.10 -8.27
CA GLU A 244 -15.93 -4.94 -7.09
C GLU A 244 -14.57 -5.46 -6.60
N PHE A 245 -13.52 -5.38 -7.43
CA PHE A 245 -12.16 -5.84 -7.11
C PHE A 245 -11.04 -4.88 -7.57
N ASP A 246 -11.36 -3.75 -8.19
CA ASP A 246 -10.40 -2.72 -8.64
C ASP A 246 -10.01 -1.70 -7.55
N ALA A 247 -10.27 -2.02 -6.29
CA ALA A 247 -9.79 -1.25 -5.14
C ALA A 247 -9.32 -2.19 -4.05
N THR A 248 -8.15 -1.91 -3.47
CA THR A 248 -7.52 -2.78 -2.47
C THR A 248 -8.36 -2.92 -1.20
N GLY A 249 -9.14 -1.88 -0.86
CA GLY A 249 -10.11 -1.91 0.25
C GLY A 249 -11.24 -2.94 0.08
N LYS A 250 -11.56 -3.37 -1.16
CA LYS A 250 -12.56 -4.43 -1.41
C LYS A 250 -12.13 -5.75 -0.81
N PHE A 251 -10.84 -6.07 -0.93
CA PHE A 251 -10.30 -7.26 -0.29
C PHE A 251 -10.26 -7.12 1.24
N LEU A 252 -9.94 -5.93 1.79
CA LEU A 252 -10.02 -5.72 3.23
C LEU A 252 -11.44 -5.96 3.78
N ALA A 253 -12.46 -5.47 3.08
CA ALA A 253 -13.87 -5.70 3.44
C ALA A 253 -14.24 -7.20 3.43
N TYR A 254 -13.67 -7.96 2.49
CA TYR A 254 -13.83 -9.41 2.43
C TYR A 254 -13.04 -10.14 3.54
N LEU A 255 -11.86 -9.63 3.87
CA LEU A 255 -10.88 -10.25 4.75
C LEU A 255 -11.24 -10.15 6.22
N TYR A 256 -11.61 -8.96 6.72
CA TYR A 256 -11.81 -8.75 8.16
C TYR A 256 -12.81 -9.69 8.85
N PRO A 257 -13.92 -10.15 8.24
CA PRO A 257 -14.79 -11.13 8.89
C PRO A 257 -14.25 -12.57 8.87
N ARG A 258 -13.18 -12.83 8.10
CA ARG A 258 -12.61 -14.19 7.86
C ARG A 258 -11.25 -14.38 8.50
N PHE A 259 -10.49 -13.30 8.69
CA PHE A 259 -9.18 -13.31 9.31
C PHE A 259 -9.02 -12.03 10.13
N ALA A 260 -8.43 -12.12 11.32
CA ALA A 260 -8.27 -10.96 12.18
C ALA A 260 -7.43 -9.87 11.48
N VAL A 261 -7.94 -8.64 11.48
CA VAL A 261 -7.23 -7.47 10.98
C VAL A 261 -7.14 -6.43 12.09
N GLN A 262 -5.93 -6.18 12.57
CA GLN A 262 -5.59 -5.15 13.54
C GLN A 262 -5.25 -3.85 12.83
N THR A 263 -5.30 -2.75 13.59
CA THR A 263 -4.96 -1.41 13.09
C THR A 263 -3.78 -0.79 13.82
N PHE A 264 -3.02 0.02 13.08
CA PHE A 264 -1.95 0.86 13.60
C PHE A 264 -2.24 2.33 13.28
N GLY A 265 -2.29 3.18 14.29
CA GLY A 265 -2.61 4.61 14.10
C GLY A 265 -1.48 5.35 13.41
N ILE A 266 -1.81 6.17 12.40
CA ILE A 266 -0.89 7.11 11.77
C ILE A 266 -1.51 8.51 11.75
N SER A 267 -0.69 9.56 11.71
CA SER A 267 -1.16 10.95 11.70
C SER A 267 -1.81 11.36 10.38
N GLY A 268 -1.44 10.70 9.28
CA GLY A 268 -2.04 10.95 7.97
C GLY A 268 -1.22 10.37 6.82
N ARG A 269 -1.67 10.67 5.61
CA ARG A 269 -1.03 10.24 4.36
C ARG A 269 -0.96 11.38 3.35
N ILE A 270 -0.06 11.21 2.40
CA ILE A 270 0.05 11.99 1.17
C ILE A 270 -0.34 11.05 0.04
N ASP A 271 -1.36 11.43 -0.73
CA ASP A 271 -1.91 10.63 -1.83
C ASP A 271 -1.78 11.40 -3.15
N VAL A 272 -0.89 10.96 -4.03
CA VAL A 272 -0.57 11.65 -5.27
C VAL A 272 -1.45 11.15 -6.41
N GLY A 273 -2.71 11.60 -6.44
CA GLY A 273 -3.64 11.17 -7.49
C GLY A 273 -3.80 12.14 -8.68
N GLY A 274 -3.40 13.40 -8.55
CA GLY A 274 -3.53 14.45 -9.57
C GLY A 274 -2.45 15.54 -9.41
N LEU A 275 -2.46 16.55 -10.30
CA LEU A 275 -1.38 17.55 -10.31
C LEU A 275 -1.36 18.40 -9.04
N ALA A 276 -2.53 18.82 -8.54
CA ALA A 276 -2.61 19.60 -7.30
C ALA A 276 -2.01 18.85 -6.10
N SER A 277 -2.40 17.58 -5.89
CA SER A 277 -1.85 16.73 -4.83
C SER A 277 -0.35 16.46 -5.00
N TYR A 278 0.16 16.38 -6.23
CA TYR A 278 1.59 16.25 -6.47
C TYR A 278 2.35 17.52 -6.04
N ILE A 279 1.80 18.71 -6.31
CA ILE A 279 2.40 19.98 -5.91
C ILE A 279 2.44 20.10 -4.39
N GLU A 280 1.34 19.76 -3.71
CA GLU A 280 1.28 19.74 -2.24
C GLU A 280 2.31 18.76 -1.65
N ALA A 281 2.41 17.55 -2.22
CA ALA A 281 3.43 16.58 -1.83
C ALA A 281 4.84 17.15 -2.03
N ALA A 282 5.12 17.78 -3.17
CA ALA A 282 6.43 18.34 -3.48
C ALA A 282 6.81 19.44 -2.48
N GLN A 283 5.85 20.30 -2.09
CA GLN A 283 6.07 21.31 -1.07
C GLN A 283 6.33 20.71 0.32
N TYR A 284 5.63 19.63 0.68
CA TYR A 284 5.84 18.94 1.95
C TYR A 284 7.27 18.39 2.04
N PHE A 285 7.74 17.69 0.99
CA PHE A 285 9.06 17.08 0.95
C PHE A 285 10.21 18.04 0.60
N GLN A 286 9.91 19.29 0.24
CA GLN A 286 10.92 20.36 0.06
C GLN A 286 11.31 21.04 1.38
N LYS A 287 10.51 20.94 2.44
CA LYS A 287 10.75 21.59 3.74
C LYS A 287 11.74 20.82 4.63
N GLN A 288 12.56 19.95 4.03
CA GLN A 288 13.61 19.18 4.70
C GLN A 288 14.99 19.75 4.37
#